data_AF-G9YFH8-F1
#
_entry.id   AF-G9YFH8-F1
#
_cell.length_a   1.000
_cell.length_b   1.000
_cell.length_c   1.000
_cell.angle_alpha   90.00
_cell.angle_beta   90.00
_cell.angle_gamma   90.00
#
_symmetry.space_group_name_H-M   'P 1'
#
loop_
_entity.id
_entity.type
_entity.pdbx_description
1 polymer ?
#
loop_
_entity_poly.entity_id
_entity_poly.type
_entity_poly.pdbx_seq_one_letter_code
_entity_poly.pdbx_strand_id
1 'polypeptide(L)'
;MLKNLVPVTKLIGTIAFSFWALVFNTPGTLIGLVVAEVVILAACGSFRRNVKALASLCVFAVFLGIIQLLGGGSLESAYVTGLRMLAMTVVFIILLTTTRLQDLTAALVKQIKIPYEYAFMFTAALRFVPDFIAESKAVQEAHPMPRSFRVGEYFQKDEKLHDRYSAASAQVSRPV
;
A
#
# COMPACT_ATOMS: atom_id res chain seq x y z
N MET A 1 1.35 4.96 -26.41
CA MET A 1 -0.06 5.03 -26.85
C MET A 1 -1.06 4.33 -25.93
N LEU A 2 -0.72 3.97 -24.67
CA LEU A 2 -1.65 3.35 -23.70
C LEU A 2 -2.04 4.29 -22.53
N LYS A 3 -1.97 5.61 -22.76
CA LYS A 3 -2.13 6.63 -21.70
C LYS A 3 -3.59 7.06 -21.47
N ASN A 4 -4.53 6.53 -22.26
CA ASN A 4 -5.96 6.90 -22.28
C ASN A 4 -6.92 5.73 -21.96
N LEU A 5 -6.46 4.66 -21.30
CA LEU A 5 -7.42 3.66 -20.80
C LEU A 5 -8.13 4.21 -19.57
N VAL A 6 -9.46 4.21 -19.64
CA VAL A 6 -10.35 4.58 -18.54
C VAL A 6 -9.95 3.78 -17.30
N PRO A 7 -9.78 4.42 -16.13
CA PRO A 7 -9.43 3.75 -14.87
C PRO A 7 -10.30 2.52 -14.57
N VAL A 8 -11.57 2.63 -14.98
CA VAL A 8 -12.57 1.57 -14.94
C VAL A 8 -12.13 0.28 -15.63
N THR A 9 -11.57 0.36 -16.84
CA THR A 9 -11.14 -0.82 -17.61
C THR A 9 -10.01 -1.55 -16.89
N LYS A 10 -9.14 -0.81 -16.21
CA LYS A 10 -8.05 -1.37 -15.41
C LYS A 10 -8.58 -2.04 -14.14
N LEU A 11 -9.58 -1.45 -13.50
CA LEU A 11 -10.26 -2.02 -12.34
C LEU A 11 -10.95 -3.35 -12.71
N ILE A 12 -11.71 -3.37 -13.80
CA ILE A 12 -12.33 -4.60 -14.31
C ILE A 12 -11.26 -5.64 -14.64
N GLY A 13 -10.15 -5.23 -15.24
CA GLY A 13 -8.99 -6.09 -15.49
C GLY A 13 -8.45 -6.72 -14.21
N THR A 14 -8.25 -5.94 -13.15
CA THR A 14 -7.77 -6.46 -11.86
C THR A 14 -8.76 -7.41 -11.19
N ILE A 15 -10.07 -7.12 -11.27
CA ILE A 15 -11.12 -7.98 -10.71
C ILE A 15 -11.20 -9.29 -11.48
N ALA A 16 -11.13 -9.25 -12.82
CA ALA A 16 -11.11 -10.43 -13.66
C ALA A 16 -9.86 -11.29 -13.38
N PHE A 17 -8.70 -10.67 -13.17
CA PHE A 17 -7.46 -11.35 -12.83
C PHE A 17 -7.51 -11.99 -11.43
N SER A 18 -8.06 -11.29 -10.44
CA SER A 18 -8.33 -11.85 -9.12
C SER A 18 -9.30 -13.02 -9.18
N PHE A 19 -10.39 -12.92 -9.96
CA PHE A 19 -11.32 -14.02 -10.14
C PHE A 19 -10.63 -15.25 -10.77
N TRP A 20 -9.78 -15.02 -11.76
CA TRP A 20 -8.97 -16.07 -12.39
C TRP A 20 -7.99 -16.74 -11.39
N ALA A 21 -7.33 -15.96 -10.55
CA ALA A 21 -6.42 -16.46 -9.51
C ALA A 21 -7.14 -17.24 -8.39
N LEU A 22 -8.45 -17.03 -8.19
CA LEU A 22 -9.28 -17.82 -7.29
C LEU A 22 -9.76 -19.13 -7.92
N VAL A 23 -10.18 -19.10 -9.18
CA VAL A 23 -10.73 -20.27 -9.90
C VAL A 23 -9.65 -21.33 -10.14
N PHE A 24 -8.43 -20.93 -10.48
CA PHE A 24 -7.34 -21.87 -10.76
C PHE A 24 -6.47 -22.13 -9.53
N ASN A 25 -6.34 -23.42 -9.16
CA ASN A 25 -5.48 -23.91 -8.07
C ASN A 25 -4.24 -24.66 -8.58
N THR A 26 -3.96 -24.64 -9.89
CA THR A 26 -2.78 -25.31 -10.45
C THR A 26 -1.54 -24.41 -10.30
N PRO A 27 -0.41 -24.92 -9.75
CA PRO A 27 0.77 -24.10 -9.49
C PRO A 27 1.35 -23.47 -10.76
N GLY A 28 1.27 -24.17 -11.90
CA GLY A 28 1.73 -23.64 -13.19
C GLY A 28 0.94 -22.43 -13.70
N THR A 29 -0.39 -22.39 -13.49
CA THR A 29 -1.20 -21.24 -13.94
C THR A 29 -0.98 -20.02 -13.06
N LEU A 30 -0.74 -20.21 -11.76
CA LEU A 30 -0.41 -19.13 -10.83
C LEU A 30 0.94 -18.46 -11.16
N ILE A 31 1.97 -19.23 -11.52
CA ILE A 31 3.26 -18.67 -11.97
C ILE A 31 3.06 -17.83 -13.23
N GLY A 32 2.31 -18.34 -14.21
CA GLY A 32 2.00 -17.61 -15.43
C GLY A 32 1.26 -16.29 -15.15
N LEU A 33 0.33 -16.30 -14.20
CA LEU A 33 -0.39 -15.11 -13.75
C LEU A 33 0.55 -14.05 -13.16
N VAL A 34 1.40 -14.44 -12.21
CA VAL A 34 2.35 -13.52 -11.56
C VAL A 34 3.32 -12.92 -12.58
N VAL A 35 3.83 -13.71 -13.51
CA VAL A 35 4.72 -13.21 -14.56
C VAL A 35 3.99 -12.21 -15.45
N ALA A 36 2.75 -12.50 -15.86
CA ALA A 36 1.94 -11.58 -16.64
C ALA A 36 1.68 -10.26 -15.89
N GLU A 37 1.41 -10.30 -14.58
CA GLU A 37 1.24 -9.10 -13.75
C GLU A 37 2.50 -8.23 -13.70
N VAL A 38 3.67 -8.87 -13.52
CA VAL A 38 4.96 -8.17 -13.51
C VAL A 38 5.26 -7.55 -14.88
N VAL A 39 4.92 -8.24 -15.97
CA VAL A 39 5.06 -7.70 -17.35
C VAL A 39 4.11 -6.51 -17.57
N ILE A 40 2.87 -6.57 -17.08
CA ILE A 40 1.92 -5.45 -17.15
C ILE A 40 2.42 -4.25 -16.36
N LEU A 41 2.97 -4.48 -15.15
CA LEU A 41 3.59 -3.43 -14.32
C LEU A 41 4.81 -2.82 -15.04
N ALA A 42 5.61 -3.65 -15.71
CA ALA A 42 6.75 -3.21 -16.50
C ALA A 42 6.33 -2.37 -17.72
N ALA A 43 5.32 -2.81 -18.46
CA ALA A 43 4.75 -2.12 -19.62
C ALA A 43 4.12 -0.76 -19.25
N CYS A 44 3.62 -0.61 -18.01
CA CYS A 44 3.09 0.66 -17.50
C CYS A 44 4.18 1.71 -17.17
N GLY A 45 5.48 1.38 -17.28
CA GLY A 45 6.58 2.34 -17.09
C GLY A 45 6.86 2.74 -15.63
N SER A 46 6.12 2.18 -14.66
CA SER A 46 6.26 2.47 -13.23
C SER A 46 7.16 1.45 -12.50
N PHE A 47 7.84 0.56 -13.23
CA PHE A 47 8.63 -0.55 -12.70
C PHE A 47 9.74 -0.09 -11.72
N ARG A 48 10.55 0.89 -12.13
CA ARG A 48 11.68 1.36 -11.30
C ARG A 48 11.24 1.98 -9.97
N ARG A 49 10.05 2.58 -9.91
CA ARG A 49 9.54 3.21 -8.69
C ARG A 49 8.96 2.19 -7.71
N ASN A 50 8.45 1.07 -8.20
CA ASN A 50 7.74 0.07 -7.40
C ASN A 50 8.56 -1.22 -7.19
N VAL A 51 9.75 -1.35 -7.79
CA VAL A 51 10.59 -2.55 -7.66
C VAL A 51 10.95 -2.87 -6.20
N LYS A 52 11.14 -1.85 -5.36
CA LYS A 52 11.43 -2.04 -3.93
C LYS A 52 10.25 -2.66 -3.19
N ALA A 53 9.03 -2.18 -3.47
CA ALA A 53 7.81 -2.71 -2.88
C ALA A 53 7.53 -4.14 -3.38
N LEU A 54 7.74 -4.39 -4.67
CA LEU A 54 7.60 -5.73 -5.25
C LEU A 54 8.63 -6.71 -4.68
N ALA A 55 9.88 -6.28 -4.49
CA ALA A 55 10.92 -7.10 -3.89
C ALA A 55 10.60 -7.46 -2.43
N SER A 56 10.16 -6.49 -1.61
CA SER A 56 9.75 -6.78 -0.23
C SER A 56 8.57 -7.75 -0.18
N LEU A 57 7.66 -7.68 -1.15
CA LEU A 57 6.51 -8.56 -1.23
C LEU A 57 6.89 -10.00 -1.61
N CYS A 58 7.81 -10.17 -2.56
CA CYS A 58 8.37 -11.49 -2.88
C CYS A 58 9.03 -12.12 -1.65
N VAL A 59 9.82 -11.35 -0.89
CA VAL A 59 10.44 -11.83 0.36
C VAL A 59 9.38 -12.24 1.38
N PHE A 60 8.32 -11.43 1.55
CA PHE A 60 7.23 -11.73 2.45
C PHE A 60 6.45 -13.00 2.04
N ALA A 61 6.20 -13.20 0.75
CA ALA A 61 5.53 -14.39 0.24
C ALA A 61 6.35 -15.67 0.46
N VAL A 62 7.68 -15.60 0.27
CA VAL A 62 8.57 -16.72 0.58
C VAL A 62 8.54 -17.03 2.07
N PHE A 63 8.57 -16.01 2.93
CA PHE A 63 8.46 -16.17 4.37
C PHE A 63 7.14 -16.86 4.77
N LEU A 64 6.01 -16.43 4.21
CA LEU A 64 4.72 -17.09 4.46
C LEU A 64 4.68 -18.52 3.93
N GLY A 65 5.29 -18.78 2.77
CA GLY A 65 5.44 -20.14 2.25
C GLY A 65 6.19 -21.05 3.23
N ILE A 66 7.27 -20.56 3.84
CA ILE A 66 8.03 -21.30 4.87
C ILE A 66 7.16 -21.55 6.11
N ILE A 67 6.41 -20.55 6.58
CA ILE A 67 5.47 -20.72 7.70
C ILE A 67 4.40 -21.76 7.38
N GLN A 68 3.89 -21.78 6.15
CA GLN A 68 2.89 -22.76 5.72
C GLN A 68 3.46 -24.19 5.71
N LEU A 69 4.74 -24.37 5.34
CA LEU A 69 5.43 -25.65 5.43
C LEU A 69 5.64 -26.09 6.88
N LEU A 70 6.05 -25.18 7.76
CA LEU A 70 6.18 -25.45 9.19
C LEU A 70 4.84 -25.75 9.86
N GLY A 71 3.75 -25.15 9.37
CA GLY A 71 2.38 -25.39 9.81
C GLY A 71 1.77 -26.71 9.35
N GLY A 72 2.54 -27.60 8.71
CA GLY A 72 2.10 -28.93 8.27
C GLY A 72 1.48 -28.97 6.87
N GLY A 73 1.59 -27.88 6.09
CA GLY A 73 1.17 -27.87 4.69
C GLY A 73 2.09 -28.70 3.80
N SER A 74 1.53 -29.37 2.80
CA SER A 74 2.31 -30.04 1.75
C SER A 74 3.06 -29.01 0.89
N LEU A 75 4.18 -29.42 0.30
CA LEU A 75 5.02 -28.55 -0.55
C LEU A 75 4.19 -27.85 -1.65
N GLU A 76 3.30 -28.61 -2.29
CA GLU A 76 2.36 -28.11 -3.31
C GLU A 76 1.41 -27.04 -2.75
N SER A 77 0.83 -27.25 -1.57
CA SER A 77 -0.11 -26.29 -0.96
C SER A 77 0.59 -25.01 -0.48
N ALA A 78 1.84 -25.11 -0.03
CA ALA A 78 2.65 -23.95 0.34
C ALA A 78 2.97 -23.08 -0.87
N TYR A 79 3.35 -23.69 -2.00
CA TYR A 79 3.56 -22.97 -3.25
C TYR A 79 2.28 -22.32 -3.76
N VAL A 80 1.17 -23.06 -3.83
CA VAL A 80 -0.12 -22.52 -4.31
C VAL A 80 -0.59 -21.36 -3.43
N THR A 81 -0.50 -21.48 -2.12
CA THR A 81 -0.93 -20.43 -1.18
C THR A 81 -0.03 -19.21 -1.25
N GLY A 82 1.29 -19.40 -1.25
CA GLY A 82 2.28 -18.32 -1.35
C GLY A 82 2.15 -17.55 -2.66
N LEU A 83 2.03 -18.26 -3.79
CA LEU A 83 1.85 -17.63 -5.09
C LEU A 83 0.49 -16.93 -5.22
N ARG A 84 -0.59 -17.52 -4.70
CA ARG A 84 -1.91 -16.88 -4.72
C ARG A 84 -1.91 -15.58 -3.92
N MET A 85 -1.33 -15.58 -2.71
CA MET A 85 -1.21 -14.34 -1.93
C MET A 85 -0.35 -13.30 -2.64
N LEU A 86 0.75 -13.74 -3.27
CA LEU A 86 1.61 -12.85 -4.04
C LEU A 86 0.85 -12.25 -5.23
N ALA A 87 0.16 -13.05 -6.04
CA ALA A 87 -0.64 -12.59 -7.17
C ALA A 87 -1.70 -11.57 -6.73
N MET A 88 -2.50 -11.90 -5.70
CA MET A 88 -3.53 -10.99 -5.18
C MET A 88 -2.97 -9.66 -4.70
N THR A 89 -1.79 -9.68 -4.07
CA THR A 89 -1.18 -8.46 -3.54
C THR A 89 -0.52 -7.64 -4.66
N VAL A 90 0.10 -8.29 -5.66
CA VAL A 90 0.69 -7.63 -6.82
C VAL A 90 -0.38 -6.93 -7.65
N VAL A 91 -1.52 -7.59 -7.93
CA VAL A 91 -2.64 -6.96 -8.66
C VAL A 91 -3.13 -5.69 -7.95
N PHE A 92 -3.19 -5.73 -6.62
CA PHE A 92 -3.62 -4.60 -5.81
C PHE A 92 -2.62 -3.43 -5.87
N ILE A 93 -1.31 -3.73 -5.82
CA ILE A 93 -0.26 -2.72 -6.01
C ILE A 93 -0.32 -2.14 -7.42
N ILE A 94 -0.50 -2.95 -8.46
CA ILE A 94 -0.65 -2.48 -9.84
C ILE A 94 -1.80 -1.48 -9.93
N LEU A 95 -2.94 -1.80 -9.31
CA LEU A 95 -4.11 -0.94 -9.26
C LEU A 95 -3.81 0.39 -8.54
N LEU A 96 -3.21 0.35 -7.35
CA LEU A 96 -2.91 1.56 -6.57
C LEU A 96 -1.80 2.43 -7.19
N THR A 97 -0.86 1.82 -7.91
CA THR A 97 0.27 2.54 -8.53
C THR A 97 -0.08 3.09 -9.90
N THR A 98 -1.02 2.47 -10.61
CA THR A 98 -1.45 2.88 -11.96
C THR A 98 -2.65 3.83 -11.94
N THR A 99 -3.47 3.79 -10.88
CA THR A 99 -4.66 4.62 -10.73
C THR A 99 -4.55 5.43 -9.44
N ARG A 100 -4.80 6.75 -9.51
CA ARG A 100 -4.88 7.57 -8.29
C ARG A 100 -6.07 7.09 -7.45
N LEU A 101 -5.88 6.94 -6.14
CA LEU A 101 -6.96 6.59 -5.20
C LEU A 101 -8.22 7.46 -5.41
N GLN A 102 -8.03 8.75 -5.69
CA GLN A 102 -9.10 9.70 -5.99
C GLN A 102 -9.94 9.31 -7.22
N ASP A 103 -9.31 8.81 -8.29
CA ASP A 103 -9.97 8.35 -9.51
C ASP A 103 -10.74 7.04 -9.28
N LEU A 104 -10.20 6.18 -8.41
CA LEU A 104 -10.82 4.92 -8.04
C LEU A 104 -12.09 5.13 -7.22
N THR A 105 -12.04 6.02 -6.23
CA THR A 105 -13.24 6.42 -5.47
C THR A 105 -14.26 7.08 -6.38
N ALA A 106 -13.83 7.99 -7.27
CA ALA A 106 -14.73 8.65 -8.22
C ALA A 106 -15.38 7.66 -9.21
N ALA A 107 -14.65 6.65 -9.68
CA ALA A 107 -15.20 5.60 -10.54
C ALA A 107 -16.21 4.73 -9.79
N LEU A 108 -15.91 4.34 -8.55
CA LEU A 108 -16.80 3.57 -7.69
C LEU A 108 -18.09 4.35 -7.42
N VAL A 109 -17.95 5.65 -7.10
CA VAL A 109 -19.02 6.62 -6.91
C VAL A 109 -19.89 6.76 -8.18
N LYS A 110 -19.28 7.01 -9.36
CA LYS A 110 -20.03 7.21 -10.61
C LYS A 110 -20.72 5.94 -11.10
N GLN A 111 -20.13 4.76 -10.92
CA GLN A 111 -20.70 3.49 -11.38
C GLN A 111 -21.79 2.93 -10.47
N ILE A 112 -21.74 3.22 -9.16
CA ILE A 112 -22.81 2.89 -8.21
C ILE A 112 -24.01 3.87 -8.31
N LYS A 113 -24.05 4.77 -9.31
CA LYS A 113 -25.05 5.85 -9.42
C LYS A 113 -25.08 6.70 -8.15
N ILE A 114 -23.97 7.38 -7.87
CA ILE A 114 -23.99 8.36 -6.80
C ILE A 114 -24.70 9.67 -7.27
N PRO A 115 -25.67 10.18 -6.49
CA PRO A 115 -26.43 11.38 -6.81
C PRO A 115 -25.54 12.59 -7.13
N TYR A 116 -26.06 13.47 -7.98
CA TYR A 116 -25.37 14.69 -8.46
C TYR A 116 -24.75 15.53 -7.32
N GLU A 117 -25.42 15.60 -6.17
CA GLU A 117 -24.98 16.34 -4.98
C GLU A 117 -23.63 15.86 -4.45
N TYR A 118 -23.38 14.55 -4.43
CA TYR A 118 -22.10 14.00 -3.99
C TYR A 118 -20.98 14.23 -4.99
N ALA A 119 -21.26 14.20 -6.30
CA ALA A 119 -20.25 14.52 -7.31
C ALA A 119 -19.82 15.99 -7.24
N PHE A 120 -20.77 16.88 -6.95
CA PHE A 120 -20.50 18.30 -6.70
C PHE A 120 -19.66 18.50 -5.44
N MET A 121 -20.07 17.91 -4.31
CA MET A 121 -19.30 17.97 -3.06
C MET A 121 -17.90 17.37 -3.20
N PHE A 122 -17.75 16.28 -3.91
CA PHE A 122 -16.45 15.63 -4.14
C PHE A 122 -15.52 16.49 -4.99
N THR A 123 -16.04 17.09 -6.07
CA THR A 123 -15.25 18.00 -6.93
C THR A 123 -14.82 19.25 -6.15
N ALA A 124 -15.72 19.79 -5.33
CA ALA A 124 -15.41 20.90 -4.43
C ALA A 124 -14.32 20.51 -3.42
N ALA A 125 -14.47 19.37 -2.73
CA ALA A 125 -13.49 18.87 -1.77
C ALA A 125 -12.11 18.64 -2.42
N LEU A 126 -12.06 18.04 -3.62
CA LEU A 126 -10.79 17.83 -4.34
C LEU A 126 -10.10 19.12 -4.76
N ARG A 127 -10.82 20.23 -4.94
CA ARG A 127 -10.23 21.54 -5.20
C ARG A 127 -9.77 22.23 -3.91
N PHE A 128 -10.54 22.08 -2.84
CA PHE A 128 -10.24 22.70 -1.55
C PHE A 128 -9.13 21.99 -0.77
N VAL A 129 -8.93 20.69 -0.94
CA VAL A 129 -7.84 19.97 -0.25
C VAL A 129 -6.46 20.49 -0.67
N PRO A 130 -6.12 20.64 -1.96
CA PRO A 130 -4.88 21.25 -2.40
C PRO A 130 -4.71 22.71 -1.94
N ASP A 131 -5.77 23.52 -2.05
CA ASP A 131 -5.76 24.91 -1.58
C ASP A 131 -5.51 24.97 -0.06
N PHE A 132 -6.18 24.13 0.72
CA PHE A 132 -5.99 24.01 2.16
C PHE A 132 -4.56 23.58 2.52
N ILE A 133 -3.93 22.69 1.74
CA ILE A 133 -2.54 22.30 1.99
C ILE A 133 -1.57 23.46 1.71
N ALA A 134 -1.82 24.24 0.66
CA ALA A 134 -1.01 25.42 0.33
C ALA A 134 -1.18 26.51 1.39
N GLU A 135 -2.40 26.79 1.80
CA GLU A 135 -2.71 27.76 2.85
C GLU A 135 -2.22 27.29 4.22
N SER A 136 -2.38 26.01 4.57
CA SER A 136 -1.84 25.43 5.81
C SER A 136 -0.32 25.57 5.89
N LYS A 137 0.41 25.47 4.77
CA LYS A 137 1.85 25.75 4.74
C LYS A 137 2.15 27.22 4.98
N ALA A 138 1.41 28.12 4.32
CA ALA A 138 1.56 29.56 4.54
C ALA A 138 1.24 29.96 5.99
N VAL A 139 0.25 29.34 6.63
CA VAL A 139 -0.07 29.53 8.06
C VAL A 139 1.02 28.97 8.96
N GLN A 140 1.61 27.81 8.65
CA GLN A 140 2.75 27.27 9.38
C GLN A 140 4.01 28.17 9.29
N GLU A 141 4.17 28.87 8.16
CA GLU A 141 5.27 29.82 7.94
C GLU A 141 5.00 31.18 8.60
N ALA A 142 3.74 31.66 8.60
CA ALA A 142 3.34 32.93 9.20
C ALA A 142 3.20 32.86 10.74
N HIS A 143 2.79 31.71 11.26
CA HIS A 143 2.74 31.40 12.69
C HIS A 143 3.68 30.22 12.95
N PRO A 144 5.00 30.43 13.10
CA PRO A 144 5.92 29.38 13.49
C PRO A 144 5.49 28.87 14.87
N MET A 145 4.76 27.74 14.88
CA MET A 145 4.39 27.10 16.13
C MET A 145 5.67 26.81 16.92
N PRO A 146 5.70 27.11 18.23
CA PRO A 146 6.87 26.86 19.05
C PRO A 146 7.28 25.39 18.88
N ARG A 147 8.59 25.13 18.92
CA ARG A 147 9.23 23.81 18.71
C ARG A 147 8.60 22.68 19.52
N SER A 148 7.86 23.05 20.56
CA SER A 148 6.91 22.29 21.36
C SER A 148 5.60 21.87 20.65
N PHE A 149 5.48 21.85 19.33
CA PHE A 149 4.37 21.14 18.66
C PHE A 149 4.86 20.21 17.54
N ARG A 150 6.18 20.10 17.33
CA ARG A 150 6.75 19.11 16.42
C ARG A 150 6.68 17.73 17.04
N VAL A 151 5.59 17.02 16.73
CA VAL A 151 5.30 15.63 17.17
C VAL A 151 6.51 14.71 17.04
N GLY A 152 7.34 14.86 16.00
CA GLY A 152 8.56 14.06 15.84
C GLY A 152 9.67 14.33 16.86
N GLU A 153 9.82 15.56 17.38
CA GLU A 153 10.82 15.87 18.42
C GLU A 153 10.33 15.47 19.82
N TYR A 154 9.02 15.37 20.05
CA TYR A 154 8.45 14.90 21.32
C TYR A 154 8.73 13.43 21.59
N PHE A 155 8.46 12.58 20.60
CA PHE A 155 8.74 11.15 20.71
C PHE A 155 10.23 10.89 20.98
N GLN A 156 11.12 11.65 20.34
CA GLN A 156 12.56 11.50 20.55
C GLN A 156 13.05 12.06 21.90
N LYS A 157 12.32 13.01 22.50
CA LYS A 157 12.62 13.53 23.85
C LYS A 157 12.14 12.58 24.93
N ASP A 158 10.95 12.02 24.78
CA ASP A 158 10.38 11.04 25.73
C ASP A 158 11.15 9.71 25.71
N GLU A 159 11.55 9.23 24.53
CA GLU A 159 12.38 8.03 24.40
C GLU A 159 13.75 8.20 25.09
N LYS A 160 14.41 9.35 24.88
CA LYS A 160 15.67 9.67 25.56
C LYS A 160 15.52 9.88 27.07
N LEU A 161 14.37 10.39 27.53
CA LEU A 161 14.08 10.51 28.97
C LEU A 161 13.84 9.14 29.60
N HIS A 162 13.16 8.23 28.89
CA HIS A 162 12.91 6.88 29.35
C HIS A 162 14.20 6.05 29.42
N ASP A 163 15.08 6.16 28.41
CA ASP A 163 16.40 5.52 28.43
C ASP A 163 17.29 6.04 29.58
N ARG A 164 17.23 7.35 29.87
CA ARG A 164 17.97 7.92 31.01
C ARG A 164 17.41 7.46 32.35
N TYR A 165 16.11 7.25 32.48
CA TYR A 165 15.50 6.72 33.70
C TYR A 165 15.81 5.23 33.90
N SER A 166 15.84 4.46 32.80
CA SER A 166 16.21 3.04 32.79
C SER A 166 17.70 2.81 33.08
N ALA A 167 18.58 3.69 32.58
CA ALA A 167 20.01 3.66 32.90
C ALA A 167 20.29 4.05 34.37
N ALA A 168 19.54 5.00 34.92
CA ALA A 168 19.67 5.41 36.32
C ALA A 168 19.17 4.34 37.30
N SER A 169 18.08 3.63 36.99
CA SER A 169 17.58 2.52 37.82
C SER A 169 18.49 1.29 37.78
N ALA A 170 19.19 1.04 36.66
CA ALA A 170 20.18 -0.02 36.54
C ALA A 170 21.49 0.25 37.33
N GLN A 171 21.85 1.52 37.57
CA GLN A 171 22.99 1.89 38.41
C GLN A 171 22.70 1.74 39.91
N VAL A 172 21.45 1.96 40.33
CA VAL A 172 21.04 1.85 41.74
C VAL A 172 20.86 0.40 42.19
N SER A 173 20.62 -0.54 41.27
CA SER A 173 20.40 -1.95 41.59
C SER A 173 21.65 -2.85 41.49
N ARG A 174 22.86 -2.29 41.34
CA ARG A 174 24.10 -3.09 41.45
C ARG A 174 24.36 -3.40 42.94
N PRO A 175 24.25 -4.66 43.39
CA PRO A 175 24.63 -5.03 44.75
C PRO A 175 26.14 -4.81 44.91
N VAL A 176 26.52 -4.23 46.04
CA VAL A 176 27.90 -4.23 46.55
C VAL A 176 28.29 -5.67 46.91
#